data_AF-A0A316HK54-F1
#
_entry.id   AF-A0A316HK54-F1
#
_cell.length_a   1.000
_cell.length_b   1.000
_cell.length_c   1.000
_cell.angle_alpha   90.00
_cell.angle_beta   90.00
_cell.angle_gamma   90.00
#
_symmetry.space_group_name_H-M   'P 1'
#
loop_
_entity.id
_entity.type
_entity.pdbx_description
1 polymer ?
#
loop_
_entity_poly.entity_id
_entity_poly.type
_entity_poly.pdbx_seq_one_letter_code
_entity_poly.pdbx_strand_id
1 'polypeptide(L)'
;MKDNKETSPPEENKEVTKPAFSNTVTVWIGIVSSIITIILTVYTTSNKVRLDKLENSLNERSTEIEESKERVARYQWVYSLYGDLNSTDVRRKNFAVGLITLALNDNESKKLFSALQTSTDTVLQSVGQSGLRALKASAINTELASLISKVDTSNTAARISAVGELEKKYASSPEAITQILNFYSNENISTLSPDGIINGLYFLNRTDPTVWSQQQVQQGQDIIQRILALKPGPNTEREVKKFRVILQTAAKGK
;
A
#
# COMPACT_ATOMS: atom_id res chain seq x y z
N MET A 1 13.66 -73.58 -46.52
CA MET A 1 13.76 -73.24 -45.08
C MET A 1 14.37 -71.85 -44.99
N LYS A 2 13.84 -70.85 -44.32
CA LYS A 2 12.59 -70.59 -43.60
C LYS A 2 12.64 -69.06 -43.38
N ASP A 3 11.51 -68.40 -43.51
CA ASP A 3 11.32 -66.98 -43.22
C ASP A 3 11.81 -66.59 -41.81
N ASN A 4 12.25 -65.34 -41.65
CA ASN A 4 11.67 -64.49 -40.60
C ASN A 4 11.87 -63.00 -40.90
N LYS A 5 10.72 -62.35 -41.13
CA LYS A 5 10.47 -60.92 -40.90
C LYS A 5 10.68 -60.62 -39.42
N GLU A 6 11.31 -59.48 -39.13
CA GLU A 6 10.95 -58.70 -37.95
C GLU A 6 10.92 -57.22 -38.32
N THR A 7 9.71 -56.67 -38.19
CA THR A 7 9.30 -55.29 -38.40
C THR A 7 9.20 -54.57 -37.06
N SER A 8 9.45 -53.25 -37.10
CA SER A 8 8.94 -52.14 -36.23
C SER A 8 10.00 -51.48 -35.34
N PRO A 9 9.86 -50.19 -34.96
CA PRO A 9 8.77 -49.22 -35.22
C PRO A 9 9.24 -47.87 -35.84
N PRO A 10 8.29 -46.99 -36.25
CA PRO A 10 8.59 -45.68 -36.80
C PRO A 10 9.03 -44.69 -35.71
N GLU A 11 9.96 -43.80 -36.06
CA GLU A 11 10.42 -42.70 -35.21
C GLU A 11 9.24 -41.87 -34.71
N GLU A 12 9.04 -41.94 -33.39
CA GLU A 12 8.10 -41.14 -32.63
C GLU A 12 8.47 -39.66 -32.81
N ASN A 13 7.60 -38.97 -33.54
CA ASN A 13 7.61 -37.53 -33.73
C ASN A 13 7.50 -36.88 -32.33
N LYS A 14 8.63 -36.46 -31.76
CA LYS A 14 8.64 -35.69 -30.51
C LYS A 14 7.97 -34.36 -30.79
N GLU A 15 6.66 -34.30 -30.55
CA GLU A 15 5.97 -33.05 -30.32
C GLU A 15 6.74 -32.31 -29.23
N VAL A 16 7.44 -31.26 -29.66
CA VAL A 16 8.01 -30.24 -28.79
C VAL A 16 6.81 -29.59 -28.10
N THR A 17 6.48 -30.08 -26.91
CA THR A 17 5.56 -29.44 -25.99
C THR A 17 6.13 -28.05 -25.70
N LYS A 18 5.59 -27.05 -26.42
CA LYS A 18 5.88 -25.64 -26.17
C LYS A 18 5.63 -25.36 -24.69
N PRO A 19 6.53 -24.66 -23.99
CA PRO A 19 6.39 -24.42 -22.56
C PRO A 19 5.15 -23.58 -22.28
N ALA A 20 4.54 -23.80 -21.11
CA ALA A 20 3.36 -23.12 -20.57
C ALA A 20 3.44 -21.57 -20.47
N PHE A 21 4.52 -20.96 -20.96
CA PHE A 21 4.76 -19.52 -21.03
C PHE A 21 3.73 -18.75 -21.87
N SER A 22 3.08 -19.39 -22.85
CA SER A 22 2.13 -18.74 -23.77
C SER A 22 0.80 -18.38 -23.09
N ASN A 23 0.28 -19.25 -22.22
CA ASN A 23 -1.04 -19.05 -21.64
C ASN A 23 -1.04 -17.95 -20.58
N THR A 24 0.00 -17.89 -19.75
CA THR A 24 0.11 -16.89 -18.66
C THR A 24 0.30 -15.48 -19.20
N VAL A 25 1.10 -15.31 -20.25
CA VAL A 25 1.31 -14.01 -20.92
C VAL A 25 0.02 -13.54 -21.58
N THR A 26 -0.74 -14.44 -22.21
CA THR A 26 -2.01 -14.10 -22.87
C THR A 26 -3.07 -13.63 -21.86
N VAL A 27 -3.17 -14.30 -20.71
CA VAL A 27 -4.10 -13.90 -19.62
C VAL A 27 -3.73 -12.53 -19.05
N TRP A 28 -2.44 -12.28 -18.81
CA TRP A 28 -1.96 -10.99 -18.31
C TRP A 28 -2.24 -9.84 -19.29
N ILE A 29 -1.96 -10.05 -20.57
CA ILE A 29 -2.28 -9.09 -21.65
C ILE A 29 -3.80 -8.84 -21.70
N GLY A 30 -4.61 -9.89 -21.56
CA GLY A 30 -6.06 -9.79 -21.48
C GLY A 30 -6.55 -8.92 -20.32
N ILE A 31 -5.95 -9.07 -19.13
CA ILE A 31 -6.32 -8.28 -17.95
C ILE A 31 -5.94 -6.81 -18.14
N VAL A 32 -4.71 -6.51 -18.55
CA VAL A 32 -4.26 -5.13 -18.76
C VAL A 32 -5.06 -4.46 -19.88
N SER A 33 -5.32 -5.16 -20.99
CA SER A 33 -6.16 -4.64 -22.08
C SER A 33 -7.62 -4.44 -21.68
N SER A 34 -8.19 -5.30 -20.83
CA SER A 34 -9.55 -5.12 -20.31
C SER A 34 -9.67 -3.87 -19.43
N ILE A 35 -8.64 -3.59 -18.61
CA ILE A 35 -8.59 -2.38 -17.78
C ILE A 35 -8.52 -1.14 -18.66
N ILE A 36 -7.65 -1.15 -19.68
CA ILE A 36 -7.55 -0.08 -20.68
C ILE A 36 -8.91 0.15 -21.35
N THR A 37 -9.59 -0.92 -21.78
CA THR A 37 -10.87 -0.85 -22.50
C THR A 37 -11.99 -0.27 -21.64
N ILE A 38 -12.09 -0.69 -20.37
CA ILE A 38 -13.10 -0.17 -19.44
C ILE A 38 -12.86 1.31 -19.17
N ILE A 39 -11.61 1.73 -18.98
CA ILE A 39 -11.27 3.15 -18.77
C ILE A 39 -11.56 3.96 -20.03
N LEU A 40 -11.21 3.46 -21.21
CA LEU A 40 -11.57 4.10 -22.48
C LEU A 40 -13.08 4.24 -22.63
N THR A 41 -13.85 3.23 -22.21
CA THR A 41 -15.32 3.23 -22.24
C THR A 41 -15.91 4.22 -21.24
N VAL A 42 -15.41 4.28 -20.01
CA VAL A 42 -15.84 5.25 -19.01
C VAL A 42 -15.51 6.67 -19.47
N TYR A 43 -14.32 6.89 -20.02
CA TYR A 43 -13.89 8.19 -20.52
C TYR A 43 -14.69 8.64 -21.74
N THR A 44 -14.90 7.77 -22.73
CA THR A 44 -15.74 8.07 -23.90
C THR A 44 -17.21 8.27 -23.52
N THR A 45 -17.72 7.57 -22.51
CA THR A 45 -19.10 7.73 -22.03
C THR A 45 -19.27 9.02 -21.24
N SER A 46 -18.33 9.37 -20.34
CA SER A 46 -18.34 10.64 -19.62
C SER A 46 -18.16 11.86 -20.53
N ASN A 47 -17.37 11.74 -21.60
CA ASN A 47 -17.16 12.84 -22.56
C ASN A 47 -18.25 12.94 -23.64
N LYS A 48 -18.98 11.86 -23.94
CA LYS A 48 -20.16 11.92 -24.83
C LYS A 48 -21.27 12.83 -24.29
N VAL A 49 -21.36 12.99 -22.97
CA VAL A 49 -22.33 13.89 -22.32
C VAL A 49 -21.98 15.38 -22.51
N ARG A 50 -20.79 15.71 -23.03
CA ARG A 50 -20.33 17.10 -23.26
C ARG A 50 -20.24 17.49 -24.75
N LEU A 51 -20.65 16.61 -25.67
CA LEU A 51 -20.44 16.78 -27.11
C LEU A 51 -21.44 17.71 -27.83
N ASP A 52 -22.36 18.36 -27.12
CA ASP A 52 -23.34 19.30 -27.70
C ASP A 52 -22.97 20.78 -27.58
N LYS A 53 -21.76 21.14 -27.13
CA LYS A 53 -21.31 22.56 -27.09
C LYS A 53 -19.89 22.72 -27.60
N LEU A 54 -19.79 22.91 -28.92
CA LEU A 54 -18.54 22.99 -29.66
C LEU A 54 -18.10 24.44 -29.86
N GLU A 55 -17.30 25.02 -28.95
CA GLU A 55 -16.43 26.16 -29.30
C GLU A 55 -15.28 26.49 -28.31
N ASN A 56 -14.85 25.57 -27.44
CA ASN A 56 -13.64 25.74 -26.59
C ASN A 56 -12.63 24.58 -26.67
N SER A 57 -12.72 23.71 -27.69
CA SER A 57 -12.23 22.32 -27.61
C SER A 57 -10.79 22.04 -28.08
N LEU A 58 -9.94 23.02 -28.39
CA LEU A 58 -8.57 22.71 -28.84
C LEU A 58 -7.61 22.44 -27.66
N ASN A 59 -7.63 23.26 -26.61
CA ASN A 59 -6.78 23.05 -25.45
C ASN A 59 -7.24 21.86 -24.61
N GLU A 60 -8.56 21.69 -24.44
CA GLU A 60 -9.10 20.50 -23.76
C GLU A 60 -8.72 19.22 -24.52
N ARG A 61 -8.91 19.14 -25.85
CA ARG A 61 -8.49 17.95 -26.62
C ARG A 61 -6.98 17.70 -26.58
N SER A 62 -6.15 18.74 -26.55
CA SER A 62 -4.69 18.57 -26.42
C SER A 62 -4.34 17.96 -25.08
N THR A 63 -4.89 18.51 -23.98
CA THR A 63 -4.72 17.99 -22.62
C THR A 63 -5.25 16.55 -22.51
N GLU A 64 -6.41 16.26 -23.09
CA GLU A 64 -7.01 14.92 -23.09
C GLU A 64 -6.17 13.88 -23.87
N ILE A 65 -5.59 14.28 -25.01
CA ILE A 65 -4.69 13.42 -25.79
C ILE A 65 -3.39 13.18 -25.01
N GLU A 66 -2.87 14.20 -24.34
CA GLU A 66 -1.64 14.10 -23.55
C GLU A 66 -1.85 13.20 -22.32
N GLU A 67 -2.94 13.38 -21.58
CA GLU A 67 -3.33 12.49 -20.48
C GLU A 67 -3.56 11.04 -20.95
N SER A 68 -4.11 10.86 -22.16
CA SER A 68 -4.29 9.53 -22.75
C SER A 68 -2.96 8.87 -23.09
N LYS A 69 -2.01 9.63 -23.66
CA LYS A 69 -0.65 9.16 -23.94
C LYS A 69 0.08 8.78 -22.65
N GLU A 70 0.01 9.62 -21.62
CA GLU A 70 0.60 9.33 -20.32
C GLU A 70 0.01 8.06 -19.70
N ARG A 71 -1.32 7.88 -19.74
CA ARG A 71 -1.97 6.66 -19.24
C ARG A 71 -1.50 5.41 -19.98
N VAL A 72 -1.44 5.45 -21.31
CA VAL A 72 -0.97 4.31 -22.10
C VAL A 72 0.49 3.98 -21.76
N ALA A 73 1.34 5.00 -21.64
CA ALA A 73 2.73 4.82 -21.22
C ALA A 73 2.83 4.18 -19.82
N ARG A 74 1.98 4.58 -18.86
CA ARG A 74 1.92 3.98 -17.51
C ARG A 74 1.56 2.49 -17.56
N TYR A 75 0.59 2.08 -18.38
CA TYR A 75 0.24 0.66 -18.51
C TYR A 75 1.28 -0.16 -19.27
N GLN A 76 1.91 0.42 -20.29
CA GLN A 76 3.05 -0.21 -20.97
C GLN A 76 4.22 -0.43 -20.01
N TRP A 77 4.45 0.53 -19.12
CA TRP A 77 5.45 0.38 -18.07
C TRP A 77 5.06 -0.70 -17.04
N VAL A 78 3.81 -0.75 -16.58
CA VAL A 78 3.31 -1.85 -15.72
C VAL A 78 3.47 -3.21 -16.39
N TYR A 79 3.23 -3.29 -17.70
CA TYR A 79 3.45 -4.51 -18.47
C TYR A 79 4.93 -4.94 -18.48
N SER A 80 5.85 -3.98 -18.57
CA SER A 80 7.29 -4.27 -18.51
C SER A 80 7.73 -4.94 -17.20
N LEU A 81 6.99 -4.72 -16.11
CA LEU A 81 7.26 -5.32 -14.79
C LEU A 81 6.82 -6.79 -14.68
N TYR A 82 6.18 -7.35 -15.72
CA TYR A 82 5.72 -8.75 -15.70
C TYR A 82 6.86 -9.74 -15.40
N GLY A 83 8.04 -9.53 -16.00
CA GLY A 83 9.20 -10.39 -15.76
C GLY A 83 9.62 -10.41 -14.28
N ASP A 84 9.58 -9.26 -13.62
CA ASP A 84 9.91 -9.13 -12.19
C ASP A 84 8.83 -9.73 -11.29
N LEU A 85 7.56 -9.65 -11.70
CA LEU A 85 6.45 -10.29 -11.02
C LEU A 85 6.47 -11.82 -11.13
N ASN A 86 7.05 -12.37 -12.20
CA ASN A 86 7.25 -13.81 -12.36
C ASN A 86 8.59 -14.29 -11.78
N SER A 87 9.38 -13.38 -11.18
CA SER A 87 10.65 -13.75 -10.55
C SER A 87 10.43 -14.67 -9.35
N THR A 88 11.36 -15.61 -9.17
CA THR A 88 11.46 -16.44 -7.96
C THR A 88 11.99 -15.65 -6.77
N ASP A 89 12.55 -14.46 -7.00
CA ASP A 89 13.03 -13.55 -5.96
C ASP A 89 11.87 -12.75 -5.37
N VAL A 90 11.56 -13.03 -4.10
CA VAL A 90 10.49 -12.37 -3.34
C VAL A 90 10.71 -10.86 -3.24
N ARG A 91 11.96 -10.38 -3.17
CA ARG A 91 12.26 -8.93 -3.08
C ARG A 91 11.93 -8.22 -4.38
N ARG A 92 12.34 -8.78 -5.52
CA ARG A 92 12.01 -8.22 -6.85
C ARG A 92 10.51 -8.21 -7.10
N LYS A 93 9.84 -9.31 -6.76
CA LYS A 93 8.37 -9.41 -6.86
C LYS A 93 7.66 -8.34 -6.03
N ASN A 94 8.06 -8.15 -4.77
CA ASN A 94 7.47 -7.14 -3.89
C ASN A 94 7.77 -5.72 -4.37
N PHE A 95 8.97 -5.48 -4.88
CA PHE A 95 9.33 -4.19 -5.46
C PHE A 95 8.47 -3.87 -6.70
N ALA A 96 8.31 -4.82 -7.62
CA ALA A 96 7.44 -4.68 -8.78
C ALA A 96 5.98 -4.44 -8.40
N VAL A 97 5.46 -5.11 -7.37
CA VAL A 97 4.12 -4.81 -6.81
C VAL A 97 4.03 -3.36 -6.32
N GLY A 98 5.04 -2.88 -5.58
CA GLY A 98 5.09 -1.50 -5.10
C GLY A 98 5.15 -0.47 -6.22
N LEU A 99 5.93 -0.75 -7.27
CA LEU A 99 5.99 0.05 -8.48
C LEU A 99 4.63 0.15 -9.19
N ILE A 100 3.90 -0.96 -9.28
CA ILE A 100 2.55 -0.98 -9.88
C ILE A 100 1.56 -0.16 -9.05
N THR A 101 1.61 -0.24 -7.72
CA THR A 101 0.76 0.59 -6.84
C THR A 101 1.11 2.08 -6.92
N LEU A 102 2.32 2.44 -7.34
CA LEU A 102 2.74 3.82 -7.53
C LEU A 102 2.32 4.38 -8.89
N ALA A 103 2.41 3.57 -9.95
CA ALA A 103 2.08 4.00 -11.30
C ALA A 103 0.58 4.00 -11.60
N LEU A 104 -0.21 3.18 -10.90
CA LEU A 104 -1.65 3.11 -11.06
C LEU A 104 -2.35 3.77 -9.87
N ASN A 105 -3.58 4.25 -10.06
CA ASN A 105 -4.41 4.67 -8.93
C ASN A 105 -5.02 3.45 -8.21
N ASP A 106 -5.51 3.66 -6.98
CA ASP A 106 -6.06 2.59 -6.13
C ASP A 106 -7.12 1.73 -6.82
N ASN A 107 -8.00 2.32 -7.63
CA ASN A 107 -9.06 1.60 -8.32
C ASN A 107 -8.50 0.70 -9.44
N GLU A 108 -7.53 1.21 -10.19
CA GLU A 108 -6.84 0.49 -11.25
C GLU A 108 -5.98 -0.64 -10.69
N SER A 109 -5.17 -0.35 -9.67
CA SER A 109 -4.38 -1.37 -8.97
C SER A 109 -5.28 -2.45 -8.36
N LYS A 110 -6.40 -2.07 -7.72
CA LYS A 110 -7.33 -3.04 -7.12
C LYS A 110 -7.93 -3.94 -8.18
N LYS A 111 -8.40 -3.38 -9.30
CA LYS A 111 -8.94 -4.17 -10.42
C LYS A 111 -7.90 -5.11 -11.00
N LEU A 112 -6.69 -4.62 -11.25
CA LEU A 112 -5.57 -5.43 -11.74
C LEU A 112 -5.30 -6.60 -10.79
N PHE A 113 -5.04 -6.34 -9.51
CA PHE A 113 -4.68 -7.40 -8.57
C PHE A 113 -5.85 -8.35 -8.25
N SER A 114 -7.10 -7.87 -8.24
CA SER A 114 -8.28 -8.74 -8.12
C SER A 114 -8.42 -9.69 -9.32
N ALA A 115 -8.24 -9.20 -10.55
CA ALA A 115 -8.27 -10.05 -11.74
C ALA A 115 -7.14 -11.10 -11.72
N LEU A 116 -5.96 -10.70 -11.27
CA LEU A 116 -4.82 -11.62 -11.15
C LEU A 116 -5.02 -12.69 -10.08
N GLN A 117 -5.65 -12.34 -8.96
CA GLN A 117 -5.99 -13.29 -7.91
C GLN A 117 -6.94 -14.39 -8.42
N THR A 118 -7.80 -14.08 -9.39
CA THR A 118 -8.71 -15.05 -10.01
C THR A 118 -8.08 -15.88 -11.13
N SER A 119 -6.81 -15.63 -11.46
CA SER A 119 -6.10 -16.39 -12.49
C SER A 119 -5.90 -17.85 -12.07
N THR A 120 -5.92 -18.75 -13.05
CA THR A 120 -5.60 -20.17 -12.89
C THR A 120 -4.08 -20.42 -12.78
N ASP A 121 -3.27 -19.43 -13.12
CA ASP A 121 -1.82 -19.45 -12.94
C ASP A 121 -1.46 -19.11 -11.48
N THR A 122 -0.74 -20.01 -10.82
CA THR A 122 -0.39 -19.89 -9.39
C THR A 122 0.54 -18.71 -9.10
N VAL A 123 1.38 -18.32 -10.05
CA VAL A 123 2.25 -17.15 -9.90
C VAL A 123 1.44 -15.87 -10.01
N LEU A 124 0.53 -15.79 -10.98
CA LEU A 124 -0.36 -14.64 -11.13
C LEU A 124 -1.32 -14.50 -9.96
N GLN A 125 -1.86 -15.61 -9.48
CA GLN A 125 -2.70 -15.63 -8.29
C GLN A 125 -1.94 -15.13 -7.07
N SER A 126 -0.69 -15.56 -6.88
CA SER A 126 0.19 -15.09 -5.80
C SER A 126 0.48 -13.58 -5.91
N VAL A 127 0.75 -13.09 -7.12
CA VAL A 127 0.94 -11.66 -7.39
C VAL A 127 -0.32 -10.85 -7.07
N GLY A 128 -1.50 -11.34 -7.49
CA GLY A 128 -2.77 -10.70 -7.17
C GLY A 128 -3.03 -10.61 -5.67
N GLN A 129 -2.76 -11.68 -4.92
CA GLN A 129 -2.85 -11.66 -3.45
C GLN A 129 -1.85 -10.68 -2.81
N SER A 130 -0.61 -10.67 -3.29
CA SER A 130 0.44 -9.78 -2.78
C SER A 130 0.08 -8.31 -3.02
N GLY A 131 -0.38 -7.99 -4.23
CA GLY A 131 -0.79 -6.63 -4.61
C GLY A 131 -2.01 -6.14 -3.83
N LEU A 132 -3.02 -6.98 -3.61
CA LEU A 132 -4.16 -6.61 -2.76
C LEU A 132 -3.75 -6.38 -1.29
N ARG A 133 -2.80 -7.15 -0.76
CA ARG A 133 -2.24 -6.93 0.58
C ARG A 133 -1.46 -5.61 0.64
N ALA A 134 -0.66 -5.31 -0.37
CA ALA A 134 0.10 -4.05 -0.46
C ALA A 134 -0.84 -2.83 -0.55
N LEU A 135 -1.91 -2.92 -1.33
CA LEU A 135 -2.94 -1.87 -1.39
C LEU A 135 -3.64 -1.68 -0.04
N LYS A 136 -4.02 -2.77 0.63
CA LYS A 136 -4.63 -2.70 1.96
C LYS A 136 -3.68 -2.05 2.97
N ALA A 137 -2.40 -2.44 2.97
CA ALA A 137 -1.39 -1.85 3.84
C ALA A 137 -1.19 -0.35 3.55
N SER A 138 -1.16 0.04 2.28
CA SER A 138 -1.03 1.44 1.86
C SER A 138 -2.25 2.26 2.29
N ALA A 139 -3.47 1.75 2.09
CA ALA A 139 -4.69 2.41 2.53
C ALA A 139 -4.74 2.59 4.06
N ILE A 140 -4.34 1.55 4.82
CA ILE A 140 -4.21 1.62 6.28
C ILE A 140 -3.19 2.70 6.68
N ASN A 141 -2.03 2.76 6.01
CA ASN A 141 -1.02 3.77 6.29
C ASN A 141 -1.51 5.19 5.98
N THR A 142 -2.27 5.39 4.90
CA THR A 142 -2.88 6.68 4.57
C THR A 142 -3.97 7.08 5.58
N GLU A 143 -4.82 6.13 6.00
CA GLU A 143 -5.81 6.35 7.06
C GLU A 143 -5.11 6.73 8.38
N LEU A 144 -4.09 5.97 8.78
CA LEU A 144 -3.29 6.21 9.97
C LEU A 144 -2.63 7.60 9.93
N ALA A 145 -1.97 7.96 8.82
CA ALA A 145 -1.36 9.28 8.65
C ALA A 145 -2.41 10.41 8.74
N SER A 146 -3.59 10.19 8.15
CA SER A 146 -4.71 11.15 8.25
C SER A 146 -5.18 11.31 9.69
N LEU A 147 -5.33 10.22 10.45
CA LEU A 147 -5.70 10.26 11.87
C LEU A 147 -4.64 10.99 12.70
N ILE A 148 -3.36 10.69 12.49
CA ILE A 148 -2.25 11.33 13.20
C ILE A 148 -2.20 12.83 12.92
N SER A 149 -2.40 13.25 11.66
CA SER A 149 -2.47 14.69 11.33
C SER A 149 -3.58 15.42 12.08
N LYS A 150 -4.67 14.72 12.42
CA LYS A 150 -5.81 15.28 13.14
C LYS A 150 -5.58 15.43 14.64
N VAL A 151 -4.60 14.74 15.21
CA VAL A 151 -4.25 14.76 16.65
C VAL A 151 -3.90 16.18 17.14
N ASP A 152 -3.33 17.03 16.27
CA ASP A 152 -2.90 18.40 16.57
C ASP A 152 -3.74 19.49 15.89
N THR A 153 -4.94 19.17 15.43
CA THR A 153 -5.79 20.17 14.77
C THR A 153 -6.48 21.08 15.78
N SER A 154 -6.82 22.31 15.40
CA SER A 154 -7.60 23.22 16.27
C SER A 154 -9.03 22.74 16.54
N ASN A 155 -9.57 21.84 15.71
CA ASN A 155 -10.93 21.29 15.87
C ASN A 155 -10.98 20.17 16.92
N THR A 156 -11.59 20.46 18.07
CA THR A 156 -11.69 19.51 19.20
C THR A 156 -12.45 18.22 18.85
N ALA A 157 -13.53 18.30 18.09
CA ALA A 157 -14.29 17.10 17.69
C ALA A 157 -13.46 16.21 16.76
N ALA A 158 -12.69 16.81 15.85
CA ALA A 158 -11.77 16.08 14.98
C ALA A 158 -10.64 15.41 15.77
N ARG A 159 -10.04 16.09 16.76
CA ARG A 159 -9.03 15.51 17.66
C ARG A 159 -9.58 14.30 18.41
N ILE A 160 -10.73 14.46 19.08
CA ILE A 160 -11.36 13.39 19.88
C ILE A 160 -11.69 12.19 19.00
N SER A 161 -12.31 12.42 17.83
CA SER A 161 -12.63 11.34 16.90
C SER A 161 -11.38 10.62 16.39
N ALA A 162 -10.31 11.36 16.08
CA ALA A 162 -9.08 10.77 15.58
C ALA A 162 -8.38 9.92 16.64
N VAL A 163 -8.24 10.43 17.87
CA VAL A 163 -7.62 9.71 18.98
C VAL A 163 -8.43 8.47 19.37
N GLY A 164 -9.77 8.58 19.39
CA GLY A 164 -10.64 7.43 19.65
C GLY A 164 -10.52 6.33 18.60
N GLU A 165 -10.37 6.71 17.32
CA GLU A 165 -10.18 5.75 16.23
C GLU A 165 -8.79 5.11 16.28
N LEU A 166 -7.74 5.89 16.63
CA LEU A 166 -6.40 5.37 16.88
C LEU A 166 -6.40 4.32 18.00
N GLU A 167 -7.02 4.63 19.14
CA GLU A 167 -7.16 3.70 20.27
C GLU A 167 -7.90 2.42 19.83
N LYS A 168 -9.04 2.57 19.16
CA LYS A 168 -9.91 1.43 18.81
C LYS A 168 -9.27 0.48 17.79
N LYS A 169 -8.60 1.01 16.76
CA LYS A 169 -8.10 0.21 15.63
C LYS A 169 -6.62 -0.11 15.70
N TYR A 170 -5.83 0.71 16.40
CA TYR A 170 -4.37 0.71 16.27
C TYR A 170 -3.61 0.55 17.61
N ALA A 171 -4.29 0.27 18.73
CA ALA A 171 -3.64 0.05 20.03
C ALA A 171 -2.54 -1.04 20.01
N SER A 172 -2.68 -2.06 19.17
CA SER A 172 -1.68 -3.13 19.01
C SER A 172 -0.85 -3.02 17.72
N SER A 173 -0.80 -1.84 17.07
CA SER A 173 -0.01 -1.62 15.84
C SER A 173 1.36 -1.01 16.14
N PRO A 174 2.47 -1.74 15.89
CA PRO A 174 3.82 -1.17 15.96
C PRO A 174 4.04 0.01 15.02
N GLU A 175 3.38 0.03 13.86
CA GLU A 175 3.47 1.12 12.88
C GLU A 175 2.83 2.40 13.43
N ALA A 176 1.66 2.31 14.05
CA ALA A 176 1.00 3.44 14.69
C ALA A 176 1.82 4.00 15.86
N ILE A 177 2.43 3.14 16.67
CA ILE A 177 3.39 3.54 17.71
C ILE A 177 4.53 4.33 17.07
N THR A 178 5.17 3.79 16.03
CA THR A 178 6.29 4.45 15.34
C THR A 178 5.91 5.82 14.80
N GLN A 179 4.76 5.94 14.12
CA GLN A 179 4.34 7.20 13.54
C GLN A 179 4.03 8.26 14.62
N ILE A 180 3.39 7.87 15.74
CA ILE A 180 3.16 8.79 16.85
C ILE A 180 4.48 9.13 17.58
N LEU A 181 5.45 8.22 17.68
CA LEU A 181 6.78 8.58 18.20
C LEU A 181 7.49 9.58 17.27
N ASN A 182 7.37 9.41 15.95
CA ASN A 182 7.93 10.34 14.96
C ASN A 182 7.21 11.70 14.93
N PHE A 183 5.95 11.75 15.33
CA PHE A 183 5.22 13.00 15.57
C PHE A 183 5.93 13.88 16.63
N TYR A 184 6.65 13.27 17.58
CA TYR A 184 7.52 13.95 18.56
C TYR A 184 9.01 14.04 18.13
N SER A 185 9.30 14.02 16.84
CA SER A 185 10.68 14.23 16.34
C SER A 185 11.23 15.58 16.82
N ASN A 186 12.56 15.72 16.83
CA ASN A 186 13.21 16.99 17.19
C ASN A 186 12.75 18.16 16.32
N GLU A 187 12.41 17.88 15.06
CA GLU A 187 11.97 18.88 14.08
C GLU A 187 10.52 19.34 14.33
N ASN A 188 9.68 18.44 14.83
CA ASN A 188 8.24 18.69 14.94
C ASN A 188 7.80 19.08 16.35
N ILE A 189 8.48 18.61 17.39
CA ILE A 189 7.97 18.71 18.76
C ILE A 189 7.78 20.16 19.24
N SER A 190 8.59 21.10 18.75
CA SER A 190 8.48 22.53 19.09
C SER A 190 7.32 23.24 18.40
N THR A 191 6.76 22.66 17.33
CA THR A 191 5.61 23.24 16.60
C THR A 191 4.27 22.66 17.05
N LEU A 192 4.29 21.59 17.86
CA LEU A 192 3.08 20.95 18.34
C LEU A 192 2.33 21.83 19.33
N SER A 193 1.00 21.82 19.26
CA SER A 193 0.19 22.44 20.31
C SER A 193 0.24 21.62 21.61
N PRO A 194 -0.04 22.21 22.78
CA PRO A 194 -0.17 21.46 24.03
C PRO A 194 -1.19 20.31 23.93
N ASP A 195 -2.27 20.51 23.16
CA ASP A 195 -3.29 19.50 22.89
C ASP A 195 -2.74 18.36 22.02
N GLY A 196 -1.96 18.66 20.98
CA GLY A 196 -1.28 17.66 20.16
C GLY A 196 -0.34 16.80 21.00
N ILE A 197 0.43 17.44 21.89
CA ILE A 197 1.37 16.75 22.79
C ILE A 197 0.62 15.78 23.71
N ILE A 198 -0.45 16.22 24.38
CA ILE A 198 -1.17 15.34 25.31
C ILE A 198 -1.95 14.24 24.58
N ASN A 199 -2.48 14.51 23.39
CA ASN A 199 -3.28 13.54 22.64
C ASN A 199 -2.44 12.40 22.06
N GLY A 200 -1.23 12.68 21.56
CA GLY A 200 -0.32 11.60 21.13
C GLY A 200 0.11 10.73 22.32
N LEU A 201 0.39 11.34 23.48
CA LEU A 201 0.70 10.60 24.72
C LEU A 201 -0.50 9.77 25.19
N TYR A 202 -1.72 10.31 25.07
CA TYR A 202 -2.95 9.62 25.42
C TYR A 202 -3.08 8.31 24.63
N PHE A 203 -2.80 8.33 23.32
CA PHE A 203 -2.79 7.14 22.49
C PHE A 203 -1.69 6.18 22.91
N LEU A 204 -0.43 6.63 23.02
CA LEU A 204 0.70 5.78 23.41
C LEU A 204 0.45 5.07 24.75
N ASN A 205 -0.19 5.75 25.70
CA ASN A 205 -0.54 5.21 27.01
C ASN A 205 -1.57 4.07 27.00
N ARG A 206 -2.23 3.84 25.87
CA ARG A 206 -3.26 2.81 25.68
C ARG A 206 -2.85 1.75 24.67
N THR A 207 -1.61 1.79 24.24
CA THR A 207 -1.06 0.74 23.36
C THR A 207 -0.74 -0.52 24.14
N ASP A 208 -0.80 -1.65 23.46
CA ASP A 208 -0.43 -2.96 24.03
C ASP A 208 1.09 -3.00 24.28
N PRO A 209 1.57 -3.16 25.53
CA PRO A 209 3.00 -3.17 25.82
C PRO A 209 3.79 -4.29 25.11
N THR A 210 3.14 -5.38 24.70
CA THR A 210 3.80 -6.55 24.10
C THR A 210 4.27 -6.30 22.67
N VAL A 211 3.63 -5.36 21.95
CA VAL A 211 3.91 -5.08 20.53
C VAL A 211 5.05 -4.08 20.31
N TRP A 212 5.52 -3.42 21.36
CA TRP A 212 6.62 -2.46 21.30
C TRP A 212 7.94 -3.14 20.92
N SER A 213 8.78 -2.50 20.11
CA SER A 213 10.15 -2.95 19.85
C SER A 213 11.15 -2.29 20.80
N GLN A 214 12.36 -2.86 20.94
CA GLN A 214 13.41 -2.27 21.77
C GLN A 214 13.79 -0.85 21.30
N GLN A 215 13.81 -0.63 19.98
CA GLN A 215 14.07 0.68 19.38
C GLN A 215 12.95 1.69 19.72
N GLN A 216 11.68 1.27 19.66
CA GLN A 216 10.55 2.13 20.04
C GLN A 216 10.59 2.49 21.52
N VAL A 217 11.00 1.55 22.37
CA VAL A 217 11.17 1.82 23.81
C VAL A 217 12.23 2.90 24.04
N GLN A 218 13.39 2.80 23.38
CA GLN A 218 14.45 3.81 23.46
C GLN A 218 13.97 5.18 22.95
N GLN A 219 13.35 5.21 21.77
CA GLN A 219 12.77 6.43 21.21
C GLN A 219 11.72 7.06 22.14
N GLY A 220 10.88 6.23 22.77
CA GLY A 220 9.92 6.68 23.77
C GLY A 220 10.58 7.33 25.00
N GLN A 221 11.70 6.79 25.47
CA GLN A 221 12.46 7.39 26.57
C GLN A 221 13.06 8.75 26.19
N ASP A 222 13.57 8.89 24.96
CA ASP A 222 14.07 10.17 24.46
C ASP A 222 12.95 11.21 24.35
N ILE A 223 11.78 10.80 23.86
CA ILE A 223 10.59 11.67 23.74
C ILE A 223 10.13 12.17 25.10
N ILE A 224 10.19 11.34 26.15
CA ILE A 224 9.90 11.81 27.52
C ILE A 224 10.79 12.99 27.88
N GLN A 225 12.10 12.92 27.61
CA GLN A 225 13.02 14.01 27.93
C GLN A 225 12.69 15.28 27.13
N ARG A 226 12.37 15.13 25.84
CA ARG A 226 12.00 16.25 24.97
C ARG A 226 10.71 16.93 25.45
N ILE A 227 9.68 16.16 25.77
CA ILE A 227 8.41 16.69 26.28
C ILE A 227 8.62 17.42 27.61
N LEU A 228 9.42 16.86 28.53
CA LEU A 228 9.70 17.51 29.82
C LEU A 228 10.52 18.81 29.66
N ALA A 229 11.42 18.87 28.67
CA ALA A 229 12.18 20.09 28.36
C ALA A 229 11.28 21.27 27.95
N LEU A 230 10.08 21.00 27.42
CA LEU A 230 9.07 22.02 27.10
C LEU A 230 8.36 22.60 28.33
N LYS A 231 8.64 22.10 29.54
CA LYS A 231 7.98 22.47 30.80
C LYS A 231 6.45 22.36 30.68
N PRO A 232 5.93 21.16 30.40
CA PRO A 232 4.53 20.98 30.07
C PRO A 232 3.64 21.12 31.32
N GLY A 233 2.34 21.38 31.12
CA GLY A 233 1.39 21.49 32.23
C GLY A 233 1.16 20.18 32.99
N PRO A 234 0.49 20.23 34.16
CA PRO A 234 0.36 19.09 35.08
C PRO A 234 -0.39 17.88 34.48
N ASN A 235 -1.30 18.11 33.53
CA ASN A 235 -2.01 17.02 32.85
C ASN A 235 -1.07 16.23 31.93
N THR A 236 -0.23 16.92 31.16
CA THR A 236 0.77 16.30 30.29
C THR A 236 1.84 15.57 31.12
N GLU A 237 2.29 16.15 32.22
CA GLU A 237 3.22 15.45 33.14
C GLU A 237 2.62 14.14 33.69
N ARG A 238 1.32 14.12 33.99
CA ARG A 238 0.61 12.91 34.43
C ARG A 238 0.61 11.85 33.33
N GLU A 239 0.35 12.23 32.08
CA GLU A 239 0.42 11.32 30.94
C GLU A 239 1.84 10.84 30.67
N VAL A 240 2.88 11.68 30.84
CA VAL A 240 4.29 11.27 30.77
C VAL A 240 4.64 10.22 31.83
N LYS A 241 4.11 10.35 33.06
CA LYS A 241 4.31 9.35 34.12
C LYS A 241 3.70 8.00 33.74
N LYS A 242 2.48 7.98 33.20
CA LYS A 242 1.85 6.76 32.67
C LYS A 242 2.66 6.17 31.52
N PHE A 243 3.16 7.02 30.64
CA PHE A 243 3.95 6.59 29.49
C PHE A 243 5.23 5.87 29.91
N ARG A 244 5.91 6.39 30.93
CA ARG A 244 7.07 5.71 31.52
C ARG A 244 6.75 4.30 32.01
N VAL A 245 5.56 4.08 32.59
CA VAL A 245 5.12 2.75 33.05
C VAL A 245 4.88 1.81 31.87
N ILE A 246 4.27 2.30 30.79
CA ILE A 246 4.11 1.52 29.54
C ILE A 246 5.48 1.09 29.00
N LEU A 247 6.43 2.03 28.89
CA LEU A 247 7.78 1.74 28.39
C LEU A 247 8.53 0.73 29.28
N GLN A 248 8.41 0.83 30.60
CA GLN A 248 9.01 -0.14 31.52
C GLN A 248 8.39 -1.53 31.39
N THR A 249 7.07 -1.59 31.15
CA THR A 249 6.36 -2.86 30.95
C THR A 249 6.77 -3.50 29.62
N ALA A 250 6.79 -2.70 28.56
CA ALA A 250 7.26 -3.11 27.24
C ALA A 250 8.71 -3.61 27.25
N ALA A 251 9.61 -2.96 28.01
CA ALA A 251 11.00 -3.36 28.14
C ALA A 251 11.20 -4.71 28.85
N LYS A 252 10.31 -5.06 29.79
CA LYS A 252 10.38 -6.32 30.56
C LYS A 252 9.84 -7.52 29.79
N GLY A 253 8.96 -7.29 28.81
CA GLY A 253 8.40 -8.34 27.96
C GLY A 253 9.29 -8.73 26.77
N LYS A 254 10.55 -8.28 26.75
CA LYS A 254 11.54 -8.56 25.71
C LYS A 254 12.74 -9.31 26.28
#